data_AF-X1U8A5-F1
#
_entry.id   AF-X1U8A5-F1
#
_cell.length_a   1.000
_cell.length_b   1.000
_cell.length_c   1.000
_cell.angle_alpha   90.00
_cell.angle_beta   90.00
_cell.angle_gamma   90.00
#
_symmetry.space_group_name_H-M   'P 1'
#
loop_
_entity.id
_entity.type
_entity.pdbx_description
1 polymer ?
#
loop_
_entity_poly.entity_id
_entity_poly.type
_entity_poly.pdbx_seq_one_letter_code
_entity_poly.pdbx_strand_id
1 'polypeptide(L)'
;MKQDIHELSDFPRYPIGFRYPKTNPLDLRSWRYGRAGNALSCQFGAHLGFAQDVGKPGASAAVTVDLLAAGKYTLEITVSDTDGRLGNGNIAKDELAGGYILIYPDGMDDTINRMVVANTATIGGGVMTIKVLKPLPVALSPNPHAEIIANPYLGVLKGNYDRQMIVGMPTRAALEDQYLWLQT
;
A
#
# COMPACT_ATOMS: atom_id res chain seq x y z
N MET A 1 -13.67 -6.00 19.36
CA MET A 1 -14.99 -5.35 19.15
C MET A 1 -15.12 -5.00 17.68
N LYS A 2 -16.25 -5.34 17.05
CA LYS A 2 -16.55 -5.10 15.63
C LYS A 2 -16.78 -3.59 15.41
N GLN A 3 -16.40 -3.04 14.24
CA GLN A 3 -16.76 -1.67 13.83
C GLN A 3 -17.82 -1.73 12.73
N ASP A 4 -18.94 -1.06 12.93
CA ASP A 4 -20.00 -0.95 11.91
C ASP A 4 -19.60 0.02 10.77
N ILE A 5 -20.24 -0.12 9.60
CA ILE A 5 -19.95 0.71 8.41
C ILE A 5 -20.20 2.21 8.64
N HIS A 6 -21.00 2.60 9.64
CA HIS A 6 -21.26 3.98 10.03
C HIS A 6 -20.54 4.41 11.31
N GLU A 7 -19.52 3.68 11.76
CA GLU A 7 -18.71 4.02 12.91
C GLU A 7 -17.32 4.52 12.49
N LEU A 8 -16.75 5.41 13.31
CA LEU A 8 -15.34 5.80 13.26
C LEU A 8 -14.60 5.11 14.41
N SER A 9 -13.29 4.98 14.27
CA SER A 9 -12.42 4.48 15.33
C SER A 9 -11.12 5.26 15.34
N ASP A 10 -10.59 5.58 16.52
CA ASP A 10 -9.26 6.23 16.65
C ASP A 10 -8.11 5.21 16.65
N PHE A 11 -8.44 3.92 16.50
CA PHE A 11 -7.49 2.82 16.47
C PHE A 11 -7.96 1.74 15.49
N PRO A 12 -7.02 0.99 14.87
CA PRO A 12 -7.36 0.02 13.85
C PRO A 12 -8.17 -1.15 14.44
N ARG A 13 -9.32 -1.45 13.84
CA ARG A 13 -10.17 -2.61 14.18
C ARG A 13 -10.00 -3.78 13.21
N TYR A 14 -9.54 -3.48 11.99
CA TYR A 14 -9.28 -4.43 10.92
C TYR A 14 -7.97 -4.05 10.21
N PRO A 15 -7.36 -4.98 9.46
CA PRO A 15 -6.30 -4.62 8.53
C PRO A 15 -6.79 -3.57 7.53
N ILE A 16 -5.91 -2.65 7.14
CA ILE A 16 -6.23 -1.68 6.08
C ILE A 16 -6.54 -2.42 4.76
N GLY A 17 -7.52 -1.94 4.02
CA GLY A 17 -8.05 -2.55 2.81
C GLY A 17 -8.89 -3.82 3.02
N PHE A 18 -9.14 -4.22 4.27
CA PHE A 18 -10.02 -5.35 4.56
C PHE A 18 -11.41 -5.12 3.96
N ARG A 19 -12.00 -6.16 3.35
CA ARG A 19 -13.33 -6.08 2.73
C ARG A 19 -14.41 -6.40 3.75
N TYR A 20 -15.40 -5.52 3.90
CA TYR A 20 -16.52 -5.78 4.81
C TYR A 20 -17.24 -7.09 4.40
N PRO A 21 -17.49 -8.02 5.33
CA PRO A 21 -18.17 -9.27 5.00
C PRO A 21 -19.61 -9.00 4.55
N LYS A 22 -19.98 -9.48 3.36
CA LYS A 22 -21.37 -9.41 2.91
C LYS A 22 -22.20 -10.43 3.67
N THR A 23 -23.19 -9.95 4.41
CA THR A 23 -24.17 -10.81 5.09
C THR A 23 -25.48 -10.90 4.31
N ASN A 24 -25.82 -9.86 3.54
CA ASN A 24 -26.98 -9.84 2.64
C ASN A 24 -26.51 -9.99 1.18
N PRO A 25 -26.88 -11.08 0.47
CA PRO A 25 -26.49 -11.28 -0.93
C PRO A 25 -27.13 -10.26 -1.89
N LEU A 26 -28.21 -9.57 -1.48
CA LEU A 26 -28.83 -8.51 -2.26
C LEU A 26 -28.12 -7.16 -2.10
N ASP A 27 -27.22 -7.01 -1.13
CA ASP A 27 -26.43 -5.80 -0.99
C ASP A 27 -25.25 -5.82 -1.96
N LEU A 28 -25.41 -5.14 -3.10
CA LEU A 28 -24.39 -5.08 -4.14
C LEU A 28 -23.20 -4.20 -3.76
N ARG A 29 -23.37 -3.28 -2.80
CA ARG A 29 -22.31 -2.38 -2.34
C ARG A 29 -21.13 -3.18 -1.78
N SER A 30 -19.96 -2.56 -1.79
CA SER A 30 -18.78 -3.12 -1.14
C SER A 30 -18.11 -2.06 -0.29
N TRP A 31 -17.38 -2.49 0.73
CA TRP A 31 -16.67 -1.57 1.61
C TRP A 31 -15.27 -2.07 1.87
N ARG A 32 -14.37 -1.11 2.03
CA ARG A 32 -12.96 -1.31 2.35
C ARG A 32 -12.59 -0.49 3.57
N TYR A 33 -11.91 -1.12 4.52
CA TYR A 33 -11.44 -0.46 5.73
C TYR A 33 -10.26 0.46 5.40
N GLY A 34 -10.31 1.72 5.80
CA GLY A 34 -9.26 2.70 5.50
C GLY A 34 -8.86 3.53 6.70
N ARG A 35 -7.73 4.23 6.57
CA ARG A 35 -7.27 5.27 7.50
C ARG A 35 -7.29 6.60 6.78
N ALA A 36 -7.90 7.62 7.38
CA ALA A 36 -7.85 8.97 6.87
C ALA A 36 -6.44 9.55 7.04
N GLY A 37 -5.88 10.12 5.96
CA GLY A 37 -4.62 10.86 5.99
C GLY A 37 -4.80 12.36 6.24
N ASN A 38 -6.05 12.84 6.21
CA ASN A 38 -6.47 14.19 6.58
C ASN A 38 -8.00 14.17 6.76
N ALA A 39 -8.62 15.29 7.10
CA ALA A 39 -10.07 15.43 7.22
C ALA A 39 -10.80 15.00 5.93
N LEU A 40 -11.67 14.00 6.06
CA LEU A 40 -12.56 13.50 5.02
C LEU A 40 -13.98 14.06 5.17
N SER A 41 -14.70 14.14 4.05
CA SER A 41 -16.11 14.55 4.00
C SER A 41 -16.90 13.57 3.15
N CYS A 42 -18.15 13.30 3.55
CA CYS A 42 -19.08 12.46 2.79
C CYS A 42 -19.50 13.05 1.43
N GLN A 43 -19.20 14.33 1.19
CA GLN A 43 -19.54 15.02 -0.06
C GLN A 43 -18.54 14.75 -1.19
N PHE A 44 -17.38 14.18 -0.88
CA PHE A 44 -16.29 13.97 -1.84
C PHE A 44 -15.80 12.52 -1.78
N GLY A 45 -15.22 12.07 -2.90
CA GLY A 45 -14.47 10.81 -2.90
C GLY A 45 -13.28 10.89 -1.94
N ALA A 46 -12.93 9.75 -1.36
CA ALA A 46 -11.64 9.53 -0.74
C ALA A 46 -10.64 9.13 -1.83
N HIS A 47 -9.55 9.87 -1.95
CA HIS A 47 -8.53 9.67 -2.97
C HIS A 47 -7.31 8.97 -2.37
N LEU A 48 -6.59 8.26 -3.24
CA LEU A 48 -5.26 7.73 -2.92
C LEU A 48 -4.34 8.88 -2.51
N GLY A 49 -3.76 8.80 -1.31
CA GLY A 49 -2.88 9.85 -0.79
C GLY A 49 -1.51 9.92 -1.47
N PHE A 50 -0.99 8.76 -1.89
CA PHE A 50 0.34 8.62 -2.49
C PHE A 50 0.31 7.55 -3.59
N ALA A 51 0.82 7.87 -4.78
CA ALA A 51 0.80 6.97 -5.92
C ALA A 51 1.94 5.93 -5.91
N GLN A 52 3.02 6.22 -5.17
CA GLN A 52 4.24 5.42 -5.10
C GLN A 52 4.97 5.75 -3.80
N ASP A 53 5.32 4.72 -3.02
CA ASP A 53 6.01 4.88 -1.74
C ASP A 53 7.51 4.54 -1.85
N VAL A 54 7.87 3.64 -2.76
CA VAL A 54 9.28 3.30 -3.06
C VAL A 54 9.49 3.25 -4.57
N GLY A 55 10.56 3.89 -5.04
CA GLY A 55 10.84 4.11 -6.44
C GLY A 55 10.51 5.54 -6.84
N LYS A 56 11.39 6.19 -7.61
CA LYS A 56 11.25 7.57 -8.08
C LYS A 56 10.88 7.57 -9.56
N PRO A 57 10.10 8.56 -10.05
CA PRO A 57 10.05 8.87 -11.48
C PRO A 57 11.47 9.12 -12.02
N GLY A 58 12.00 8.16 -12.79
CA GLY A 58 13.34 8.19 -13.36
C GLY A 58 14.42 7.37 -12.63
N ALA A 59 14.10 6.72 -11.51
CA ALA A 59 14.98 5.74 -10.87
C ALA A 59 14.18 4.75 -10.00
N SER A 60 14.12 3.49 -10.41
CA SER A 60 13.49 2.42 -9.64
C SER A 60 14.43 1.92 -8.53
N ALA A 61 13.87 1.52 -7.39
CA ALA A 61 14.67 1.05 -6.25
C ALA A 61 15.39 -0.25 -6.61
N ALA A 62 16.71 -0.31 -6.37
CA ALA A 62 17.47 -1.52 -6.61
C ALA A 62 16.96 -2.64 -5.70
N VAL A 63 16.61 -3.79 -6.28
CA VAL A 63 16.26 -4.98 -5.52
C VAL A 63 17.53 -5.81 -5.42
N THR A 64 18.04 -5.97 -4.20
CA THR A 64 19.12 -6.92 -3.95
C THR A 64 18.44 -8.19 -3.46
N VAL A 65 18.13 -9.11 -4.36
CA VAL A 65 17.81 -10.47 -3.91
C VAL A 65 19.06 -11.29 -4.03
N ASP A 66 19.28 -12.18 -3.07
CA ASP A 66 20.15 -13.34 -3.24
C ASP A 66 19.86 -13.94 -4.64
N LEU A 67 20.86 -13.89 -5.52
CA LEU A 67 20.78 -13.90 -7.00
C LEU A 67 20.15 -15.18 -7.62
N LEU A 68 19.48 -16.02 -6.84
CA LEU A 68 18.89 -17.32 -7.17
C LEU A 68 17.38 -17.40 -6.84
N ALA A 69 16.68 -16.28 -6.90
CA ALA A 69 15.45 -15.98 -6.16
C ALA A 69 14.14 -16.74 -6.50
N ALA A 70 14.13 -17.85 -7.25
CA ALA A 70 12.89 -18.61 -7.47
C ALA A 70 12.37 -19.21 -6.15
N GLY A 71 11.06 -19.19 -5.92
CA GLY A 71 10.45 -19.81 -4.73
C GLY A 71 10.60 -19.03 -3.42
N LYS A 72 11.29 -17.89 -3.41
CA LYS A 72 11.49 -17.07 -2.20
C LYS A 72 10.28 -16.18 -1.90
N TYR A 73 9.99 -15.99 -0.61
CA TYR A 73 8.93 -15.11 -0.09
C TYR A 73 9.48 -13.80 0.47
N THR A 74 10.79 -13.65 0.55
CA THR A 74 11.46 -12.52 1.18
C THR A 74 12.43 -11.91 0.20
N LEU A 75 12.44 -10.58 0.13
CA LEU A 75 13.26 -9.77 -0.76
C LEU A 75 13.96 -8.72 0.08
N GLU A 76 15.16 -8.31 -0.32
CA GLU A 76 15.77 -7.08 0.18
C GLU A 76 15.71 -6.03 -0.92
N ILE A 77 15.33 -4.81 -0.54
CA ILE A 77 15.29 -3.66 -1.44
C ILE A 77 16.10 -2.53 -0.84
N THR A 78 16.70 -1.72 -1.68
CA THR A 78 17.36 -0.48 -1.25
C THR A 78 16.38 0.68 -1.34
N VAL A 79 16.05 1.26 -0.19
CA VAL A 79 15.25 2.48 -0.03
C VAL A 79 16.18 3.68 -0.09
N SER A 80 15.88 4.68 -0.91
CA SER A 80 16.59 5.96 -0.93
C SER A 80 16.19 6.87 0.22
N ASP A 81 16.97 7.90 0.49
CA ASP A 81 16.64 8.98 1.42
C ASP A 81 15.47 9.85 0.94
N THR A 82 15.00 9.67 -0.30
CA THR A 82 13.84 10.37 -0.87
C THR A 82 12.59 9.49 -1.00
N ASP A 83 12.68 8.21 -0.66
CA ASP A 83 11.52 7.31 -0.65
C ASP A 83 10.67 7.52 0.62
N GLY A 84 9.51 6.85 0.64
CA GLY A 84 8.50 6.96 1.69
C GLY A 84 7.58 8.17 1.49
N ARG A 85 6.44 8.14 2.17
CA ARG A 85 5.38 9.17 2.04
C ARG A 85 5.80 10.57 2.45
N LEU A 86 6.84 10.66 3.28
CA LEU A 86 7.42 11.92 3.72
C LEU A 86 8.63 12.34 2.87
N GLY A 87 9.06 11.52 1.92
CA GLY A 87 10.21 11.78 1.06
C GLY A 87 11.53 11.92 1.83
N ASN A 88 11.72 11.11 2.88
CA ASN A 88 12.86 11.18 3.79
C ASN A 88 13.48 9.80 4.10
N GLY A 89 13.13 8.77 3.33
CA GLY A 89 13.60 7.39 3.49
C GLY A 89 13.10 6.68 4.75
N ASN A 90 12.21 7.31 5.52
CA ASN A 90 11.58 6.70 6.68
C ASN A 90 10.34 5.94 6.24
N ILE A 91 10.35 4.63 6.46
CA ILE A 91 9.20 3.75 6.23
C ILE A 91 8.99 2.97 7.51
N ALA A 92 7.80 3.06 8.11
CA ALA A 92 7.53 2.34 9.34
C ALA A 92 7.40 0.83 9.08
N LYS A 93 7.60 0.03 10.13
CA LYS A 93 7.36 -1.41 10.08
C LYS A 93 5.92 -1.68 9.64
N ASP A 94 5.75 -2.58 8.67
CA ASP A 94 4.47 -3.01 8.11
C ASP A 94 3.62 -1.90 7.46
N GLU A 95 4.18 -0.71 7.21
CA GLU A 95 3.49 0.39 6.50
C GLU A 95 3.05 0.00 5.08
N LEU A 96 3.83 -0.85 4.41
CA LEU A 96 3.59 -1.28 3.03
C LEU A 96 2.68 -2.53 2.96
N ALA A 97 2.28 -3.10 4.09
CA ALA A 97 1.48 -4.32 4.14
C ALA A 97 0.09 -4.14 3.49
N GLY A 98 -0.32 -5.12 2.68
CA GLY A 98 -1.54 -5.07 1.87
C GLY A 98 -1.41 -4.20 0.60
N GLY A 99 -0.26 -3.55 0.40
CA GLY A 99 0.14 -2.95 -0.85
C GLY A 99 0.74 -3.96 -1.83
N TYR A 100 1.43 -3.47 -2.86
CA TYR A 100 2.03 -4.28 -3.90
C TYR A 100 3.45 -3.81 -4.23
N ILE A 101 4.32 -4.79 -4.46
CA ILE A 101 5.63 -4.59 -5.09
C ILE A 101 5.54 -5.02 -6.55
N LEU A 102 5.97 -4.14 -7.44
CA LEU A 102 6.22 -4.42 -8.84
C LEU A 102 7.72 -4.58 -9.00
N ILE A 103 8.15 -5.74 -9.49
CA ILE A 103 9.56 -6.06 -9.73
C ILE A 103 9.75 -6.09 -11.24
N TYR A 104 10.80 -5.43 -11.69
CA TYR A 104 11.23 -5.31 -13.08
C TYR A 104 12.54 -6.09 -13.19
N PRO A 105 12.49 -7.36 -13.63
CA PRO A 105 13.69 -8.13 -13.88
C PRO A 105 14.46 -7.51 -15.06
N ASP A 106 15.78 -7.39 -14.92
CA ASP A 106 16.65 -6.99 -16.02
C ASP A 106 16.53 -7.98 -17.19
N GLY A 107 16.40 -7.47 -18.41
CA GLY A 107 16.28 -8.27 -19.63
C GLY A 107 14.96 -9.04 -19.80
N MET A 108 13.90 -8.73 -19.02
CA MET A 108 12.55 -9.28 -19.23
C MET A 108 11.59 -8.20 -19.73
N ASP A 109 10.70 -8.59 -20.66
CA ASP A 109 9.62 -7.73 -21.16
C ASP A 109 8.46 -7.62 -20.15
N ASP A 110 8.37 -8.56 -19.20
CA ASP A 110 7.29 -8.67 -18.23
C ASP A 110 7.72 -8.31 -16.80
N THR A 111 6.78 -7.74 -16.04
CA THR A 111 6.96 -7.39 -14.62
C THR A 111 6.34 -8.44 -13.69
N ILE A 112 6.94 -8.61 -12.52
CA ILE A 112 6.43 -9.50 -11.48
C ILE A 112 5.73 -8.66 -10.41
N ASN A 113 4.41 -8.83 -10.27
CA ASN A 113 3.64 -8.18 -9.22
C ASN A 113 3.40 -9.12 -8.03
N ARG A 114 3.61 -8.65 -6.79
CA ARG A 114 3.33 -9.39 -5.56
C ARG A 114 2.71 -8.51 -4.49
N MET A 115 1.71 -9.04 -3.77
CA MET A 115 1.19 -8.39 -2.57
C MET A 115 2.23 -8.44 -1.46
N VAL A 116 2.47 -7.29 -0.82
CA VAL A 116 3.33 -7.16 0.36
C VAL A 116 2.54 -7.60 1.60
N VAL A 117 3.14 -8.48 2.40
CA VAL A 117 2.59 -8.98 3.66
C VAL A 117 3.19 -8.27 4.86
N ALA A 118 4.48 -7.91 4.78
CA ALA A 118 5.21 -7.24 5.84
C ALA A 118 6.44 -6.52 5.27
N ASN A 119 6.91 -5.49 5.97
CA ASN A 119 8.19 -4.85 5.72
C ASN A 119 8.89 -4.49 7.04
N THR A 120 10.23 -4.56 7.05
CA THR A 120 11.00 -3.98 8.15
C THR A 120 10.98 -2.45 8.07
N ALA A 121 11.24 -1.77 9.19
CA ALA A 121 11.36 -0.32 9.18
C ALA A 121 12.69 0.12 8.55
N THR A 122 12.72 1.31 7.96
CA THR A 122 13.93 2.04 7.54
C THR A 122 13.95 3.44 8.13
N ILE A 123 15.14 3.98 8.32
CA ILE A 123 15.35 5.36 8.79
C ILE A 123 16.39 6.02 7.89
N GLY A 124 16.01 7.06 7.16
CA GLY A 124 16.89 7.75 6.22
C GLY A 124 17.28 6.92 4.99
N GLY A 125 16.51 5.88 4.66
CA GLY A 125 16.81 4.93 3.59
C GLY A 125 17.57 3.69 4.06
N GLY A 126 18.21 2.99 3.12
CA GLY A 126 18.97 1.76 3.34
C GLY A 126 18.23 0.49 2.96
N VAL A 127 18.72 -0.66 3.43
CA VAL A 127 18.13 -1.95 3.09
C VAL A 127 16.86 -2.21 3.89
N MET A 128 15.78 -2.53 3.19
CA MET A 128 14.51 -2.96 3.76
C MET A 128 14.21 -4.40 3.33
N THR A 129 13.81 -5.23 4.28
CA THR A 129 13.29 -6.57 3.98
C THR A 129 11.78 -6.48 3.70
N ILE A 130 11.35 -7.02 2.57
CA ILE A 130 9.95 -7.19 2.17
C ILE A 130 9.57 -8.66 2.21
N LYS A 131 8.44 -8.99 2.83
CA LYS A 131 7.79 -10.31 2.71
C LYS A 131 6.61 -10.21 1.75
N VAL A 132 6.53 -11.12 0.79
CA VAL A 132 5.44 -11.19 -0.20
C VAL A 132 4.50 -12.37 0.08
N LEU A 133 3.26 -12.27 -0.41
CA LEU A 133 2.21 -13.28 -0.17
C LEU A 133 2.45 -14.58 -0.94
N LYS A 134 2.95 -14.46 -2.17
CA LYS A 134 3.27 -15.59 -3.05
C LYS A 134 4.75 -15.56 -3.37
N PRO A 135 5.40 -16.71 -3.53
CA PRO A 135 6.81 -16.73 -3.82
C PRO A 135 7.10 -16.13 -5.20
N LEU A 136 8.34 -15.73 -5.42
CA LEU A 136 8.81 -15.35 -6.75
C LEU A 136 8.67 -16.53 -7.72
N PRO A 137 8.14 -16.29 -8.93
CA PRO A 137 7.86 -17.37 -9.88
C PRO A 137 9.12 -17.81 -10.62
N VAL A 138 10.12 -16.93 -10.69
CA VAL A 138 11.39 -17.10 -11.40
C VAL A 138 12.51 -16.47 -10.58
N ALA A 139 13.74 -16.89 -10.84
CA ALA A 139 14.91 -16.18 -10.33
C ALA A 139 15.01 -14.80 -11.01
N LEU A 140 15.48 -13.80 -10.26
CA LEU A 140 15.73 -12.48 -10.83
C LEU A 140 17.12 -12.45 -11.46
N SER A 141 17.25 -11.70 -12.55
CA SER A 141 18.52 -11.34 -13.17
C SER A 141 19.36 -10.41 -12.26
N PRO A 142 20.63 -10.13 -12.58
CA PRO A 142 21.56 -9.45 -11.66
C PRO A 142 21.20 -8.02 -11.25
N ASN A 143 20.39 -7.30 -12.04
CA ASN A 143 20.04 -5.89 -11.78
C ASN A 143 18.53 -5.66 -11.74
N PRO A 144 17.75 -6.39 -10.93
CA PRO A 144 16.33 -6.16 -10.83
C PRO A 144 16.07 -4.87 -10.08
N HIS A 145 15.01 -4.17 -10.45
CA HIS A 145 14.55 -3.01 -9.72
C HIS A 145 13.07 -3.15 -9.36
N ALA A 146 12.59 -2.35 -8.42
CA ALA A 146 11.22 -2.41 -7.97
C ALA A 146 10.61 -1.03 -7.74
N GLU A 147 9.29 -1.02 -7.83
CA GLU A 147 8.42 0.02 -7.33
C GLU A 147 7.50 -0.59 -6.28
N ILE A 148 7.21 0.16 -5.21
CA ILE A 148 6.28 -0.31 -4.18
C ILE A 148 5.23 0.76 -3.93
N ILE A 149 3.99 0.30 -3.90
CA ILE A 149 2.83 1.07 -3.49
C ILE A 149 2.31 0.47 -2.18
N ALA A 150 2.08 1.33 -1.18
CA ALA A 150 1.38 0.93 0.02
C ALA A 150 -0.09 0.59 -0.29
N ASN A 151 -0.81 0.11 0.71
CA ASN A 151 -2.23 -0.18 0.56
C ASN A 151 -3.00 1.10 0.14
N PRO A 152 -3.83 1.06 -0.92
CA PRO A 152 -4.54 2.24 -1.41
C PRO A 152 -5.46 2.91 -0.39
N TYR A 153 -5.87 2.17 0.65
CA TYR A 153 -6.74 2.66 1.72
C TYR A 153 -5.96 3.20 2.93
N LEU A 154 -4.62 3.23 2.87
CA LEU A 154 -3.77 3.82 3.89
C LEU A 154 -3.63 5.33 3.63
N GLY A 155 -4.06 6.15 4.59
CA GLY A 155 -3.90 7.60 4.52
C GLY A 155 -4.65 8.23 3.36
N VAL A 156 -5.90 7.83 3.14
CA VAL A 156 -6.72 8.41 2.06
C VAL A 156 -7.00 9.89 2.33
N LEU A 157 -7.07 10.68 1.26
CA LEU A 157 -7.24 12.13 1.35
C LEU A 157 -8.59 12.56 0.79
N LYS A 158 -9.10 13.69 1.27
CA LYS A 158 -10.22 14.35 0.60
C LYS A 158 -9.75 14.84 -0.76
N GLY A 159 -10.48 14.49 -1.81
CA GLY A 159 -10.18 14.95 -3.16
C GLY A 159 -10.20 16.47 -3.28
N ASN A 160 -9.17 17.02 -3.92
CA ASN A 160 -9.20 18.36 -4.50
C ASN A 160 -8.50 18.42 -5.88
N TYR A 161 -8.15 17.25 -6.44
CA TYR A 161 -7.39 17.12 -7.68
C TYR A 161 -8.02 16.04 -8.56
N ASP A 162 -8.18 16.35 -9.84
CA ASP A 162 -8.75 15.52 -10.91
C ASP A 162 -7.85 14.32 -11.31
N ARG A 163 -6.56 14.35 -10.95
CA ARG A 163 -5.59 13.30 -11.32
C ARG A 163 -5.35 12.24 -10.25
N GLN A 164 -5.92 12.36 -9.06
CA GLN A 164 -5.78 11.34 -8.01
C GLN A 164 -6.92 10.33 -8.11
N MET A 165 -6.60 9.03 -8.09
CA MET A 165 -7.60 7.96 -8.13
C MET A 165 -8.51 8.03 -6.89
N ILE A 166 -9.82 7.99 -7.10
CA ILE A 166 -10.82 7.79 -6.04
C ILE A 166 -10.80 6.31 -5.66
N VAL A 167 -10.61 6.01 -4.38
CA VAL A 167 -10.59 4.64 -3.84
C VAL A 167 -11.88 4.27 -3.11
N GLY A 168 -12.75 5.22 -2.80
CA GLY A 168 -14.07 4.96 -2.24
C GLY A 168 -14.76 6.23 -1.74
N MET A 169 -15.97 6.07 -1.20
CA MET A 169 -16.76 7.15 -0.60
C MET A 169 -16.78 7.03 0.94
N PRO A 170 -16.44 8.09 1.69
CA PRO A 170 -16.58 8.10 3.15
C PRO A 170 -18.03 7.92 3.58
N THR A 171 -18.31 6.91 4.41
CA THR A 171 -19.63 6.74 5.02
C THR A 171 -19.91 7.77 6.12
N ARG A 172 -18.83 8.37 6.67
CA ARG A 172 -18.84 9.47 7.64
C ARG A 172 -17.66 10.42 7.41
N ALA A 173 -17.80 11.67 7.82
CA ALA A 173 -16.67 12.59 7.96
C ALA A 173 -15.72 12.05 9.02
N ALA A 174 -14.41 12.11 8.76
CA ALA A 174 -13.36 11.58 9.63
C ALA A 174 -12.23 12.60 9.73
N LEU A 175 -11.56 12.65 10.87
CA LEU A 175 -10.33 13.42 11.07
C LEU A 175 -9.11 12.59 10.64
N GLU A 176 -7.95 13.23 10.55
CA GLU A 176 -6.67 12.55 10.34
C GLU A 176 -6.48 11.40 11.35
N ASP A 177 -5.89 10.31 10.86
CA ASP A 177 -5.63 9.05 11.60
C ASP A 177 -6.85 8.30 12.14
N GLN A 178 -8.08 8.78 11.90
CA GLN A 178 -9.27 8.00 12.16
C GLN A 178 -9.49 6.91 11.11
N TYR A 179 -10.07 5.80 11.55
CA TYR A 179 -10.36 4.63 10.75
C TYR A 179 -11.86 4.53 10.45
N LEU A 180 -12.19 4.23 9.20
CA LEU A 180 -13.56 4.18 8.70
C LEU A 180 -13.73 3.13 7.60
N TRP A 181 -14.98 2.81 7.30
CA TRP A 181 -15.33 2.04 6.11
C TRP A 181 -15.59 3.00 4.93
N LEU A 182 -14.95 2.73 3.81
CA LEU A 182 -15.16 3.43 2.55
C LEU A 182 -16.02 2.56 1.65
N GLN A 183 -17.08 3.10 1.07
CA GLN A 183 -17.88 2.38 0.08
C GLN A 183 -17.13 2.37 -1.27
N THR A 184 -16.95 1.19 -1.86
CA THR A 184 -16.16 0.95 -3.08
C THR A 184 -16.96 0.26 -4.16
#